data_AF-A0AAQ4F134-F1
#
_entry.id   AF-A0AAQ4F134-F1
#
_cell.length_a   1.000
_cell.length_b   1.000
_cell.length_c   1.000
_cell.angle_alpha   90.00
_cell.angle_beta   90.00
_cell.angle_gamma   90.00
#
_symmetry.space_group_name_H-M   'P 1'
#
loop_
_entity.id
_entity.type
_entity.pdbx_description
1 polymer ?
#
loop_
_entity_poly.entity_id
_entity_poly.type
_entity_poly.pdbx_seq_one_letter_code
_entity_poly.pdbx_strand_id
1 'polypeptide(L)'
;MCGKGDAQSPIILPAIGDDKVTQGDLEMKGYEAELKKFDVNAETGHAIGVVIKEETLPYLTGKNTVGDDKFYLKGFHFHLGNDDTRGSEHTIEGVTDPFPTE
;
A
#
# COMPACT_ATOMS: atom_id res chain seq x y z
N MET A 1 -1.67 -18.00 -3.89
CA MET A 1 -0.94 -19.26 -3.61
C MET A 1 0.47 -18.90 -3.16
N CYS A 2 0.91 -19.36 -1.98
CA CYS A 2 2.24 -19.08 -1.45
C CYS A 2 3.26 -20.13 -1.94
N GLY A 3 4.48 -19.70 -2.28
CA GLY A 3 5.61 -20.59 -2.57
C GLY A 3 5.49 -21.45 -3.83
N LYS A 4 4.52 -21.17 -4.71
CA LYS A 4 4.25 -21.94 -5.93
C LYS A 4 3.87 -21.07 -7.14
N GLY A 5 4.35 -19.84 -7.22
CA GLY A 5 4.09 -18.94 -8.35
C GLY A 5 5.25 -17.99 -8.61
N ASP A 6 5.33 -17.49 -9.85
CA ASP A 6 6.44 -16.65 -10.33
C ASP A 6 6.24 -15.16 -10.04
N ALA A 7 5.10 -14.78 -9.46
CA ALA A 7 4.74 -13.41 -9.10
C ALA A 7 4.35 -13.34 -7.61
N GLN A 8 5.33 -13.56 -6.73
CA GLN A 8 5.16 -13.40 -5.29
C GLN A 8 5.59 -12.00 -4.85
N SER A 9 4.96 -11.52 -3.78
CA SER A 9 5.37 -10.35 -3.01
C SER A 9 5.66 -10.79 -1.56
N PRO A 10 6.49 -10.04 -0.81
CA PRO A 10 7.20 -8.83 -1.22
C PRO A 10 8.44 -9.08 -2.09
N ILE A 11 9.01 -8.00 -2.63
CA ILE A 11 10.26 -8.00 -3.40
C ILE A 11 11.21 -6.89 -2.94
N ILE A 12 12.50 -7.05 -3.26
CA ILE A 12 13.49 -5.97 -3.19
C ILE A 12 13.39 -5.16 -4.48
N LEU A 13 13.03 -3.90 -4.36
CA LEU A 13 13.02 -2.95 -5.46
C LEU A 13 14.46 -2.45 -5.70
N PRO A 14 14.90 -2.31 -6.96
CA PRO A 14 16.17 -1.68 -7.26
C PRO A 14 16.14 -0.20 -6.85
N ALA A 15 17.31 0.44 -6.82
CA ALA A 15 17.40 1.89 -6.77
C ALA A 15 16.49 2.49 -7.84
N ILE A 16 15.87 3.63 -7.55
CA ILE A 16 15.15 4.39 -8.57
C ILE A 16 16.19 4.87 -9.59
N GLY A 17 16.38 4.10 -10.66
CA GLY A 17 17.14 4.53 -11.82
C GLY A 17 16.31 5.47 -12.70
N ASP A 18 16.97 6.18 -13.60
CA ASP A 18 16.34 7.06 -14.61
C ASP A 18 15.52 6.30 -15.67
N ASP A 19 15.33 4.98 -15.51
CA ASP A 19 14.45 4.17 -16.36
C ASP A 19 13.01 4.57 -16.08
N LYS A 20 12.58 5.61 -16.80
CA LYS A 20 11.21 6.11 -16.83
C LYS A 20 10.31 5.02 -17.40
N VAL A 21 9.83 4.13 -16.54
CA VAL A 21 8.55 3.49 -16.78
C VAL A 21 7.58 4.64 -17.04
N THR A 22 6.80 4.56 -18.12
CA THR A 22 5.74 5.56 -18.36
C THR A 22 4.72 5.40 -17.23
N GLN A 23 4.94 6.10 -16.13
CA GLN A 23 4.03 6.14 -15.01
C GLN A 23 2.83 6.94 -15.45
N GLY A 24 1.67 6.29 -15.51
CA GLY A 24 0.42 7.00 -15.73
C GLY A 24 0.07 7.87 -14.55
N ASP A 25 -0.77 8.87 -14.79
CA ASP A 25 -1.36 9.64 -13.71
C ASP A 25 -2.16 8.71 -12.79
N LEU A 26 -1.95 8.86 -11.47
CA LEU A 26 -2.78 8.26 -10.45
C LEU A 26 -3.68 9.36 -9.88
N GLU A 27 -4.98 9.21 -10.06
CA GLU A 27 -5.98 10.13 -9.51
C GLU A 27 -6.61 9.53 -8.27
N MET A 28 -6.55 10.27 -7.16
CA MET A 28 -7.21 9.93 -5.90
C MET A 28 -8.46 10.78 -5.77
N LYS A 29 -9.64 10.15 -5.70
CA LYS A 29 -10.93 10.85 -5.57
C LYS A 29 -11.54 10.60 -4.19
N GLY A 30 -11.81 11.66 -3.45
CA GLY A 30 -12.47 11.61 -2.15
C GLY A 30 -11.54 11.28 -0.97
N TYR A 31 -10.22 11.23 -1.19
CA TYR A 31 -9.22 10.97 -0.14
C TYR A 31 -8.95 12.19 0.75
N GLU A 32 -9.34 13.37 0.29
CA GLU A 32 -9.35 14.63 1.03
C GLU A 32 -10.46 14.71 2.09
N ALA A 33 -11.47 13.84 2.00
CA ALA A 33 -12.57 13.80 2.94
C ALA A 33 -12.20 12.99 4.20
N GLU A 34 -12.66 13.46 5.35
CA GLU A 34 -12.52 12.73 6.60
C GLU A 34 -13.37 11.45 6.59
N LEU A 35 -12.75 10.31 6.95
CA LEU A 35 -13.44 9.05 7.19
C LEU A 35 -14.08 9.07 8.58
N LYS A 36 -15.40 8.91 8.64
CA LYS A 36 -16.22 8.96 9.85
C LYS A 36 -16.66 7.57 10.34
N LYS A 37 -16.72 6.59 9.44
CA LYS A 37 -17.18 5.23 9.71
C LYS A 37 -16.09 4.21 9.35
N PHE A 38 -15.42 3.67 10.36
CA PHE A 38 -14.42 2.61 10.20
C PHE A 38 -14.31 1.76 11.46
N ASP A 39 -13.87 0.51 11.30
CA ASP A 39 -13.51 -0.37 12.40
C ASP A 39 -11.99 -0.57 12.42
N VAL A 40 -11.39 -0.56 13.62
CA VAL A 40 -9.99 -0.93 13.83
C VAL A 40 -9.95 -2.32 14.46
N ASN A 41 -9.25 -3.25 13.81
CA ASN A 41 -9.05 -4.60 14.31
C ASN A 41 -7.55 -4.84 14.58
N ALA A 42 -7.20 -4.84 15.87
CA ALA A 42 -5.84 -5.16 16.34
C ALA A 42 -5.71 -6.59 16.88
N GLU A 43 -6.81 -7.36 16.95
CA GLU A 43 -6.86 -8.65 17.64
C GLU A 43 -6.53 -9.84 16.73
N THR A 44 -6.29 -9.60 15.43
CA THR A 44 -6.04 -10.68 14.47
C THR A 44 -4.71 -11.41 14.67
N GLY A 45 -3.79 -10.85 15.47
CA GLY A 45 -2.45 -11.41 15.69
C GLY A 45 -1.53 -11.35 14.47
N HIS A 46 -1.98 -10.79 13.35
CA HIS A 46 -1.24 -10.72 12.08
C HIS A 46 -0.93 -9.29 11.66
N ALA A 47 -1.87 -8.36 11.86
CA ALA A 47 -1.70 -6.94 11.58
C ALA A 47 -2.71 -6.11 12.36
N ILE A 48 -2.43 -4.81 12.50
CA ILE A 48 -3.46 -3.81 12.82
C ILE A 48 -4.17 -3.49 11.49
N GLY A 49 -5.43 -3.88 11.38
CA GLY A 49 -6.26 -3.65 10.20
C GLY A 49 -7.32 -2.59 10.43
N VAL A 50 -7.61 -1.78 9.42
CA VAL A 50 -8.70 -0.80 9.38
C VAL A 50 -9.65 -1.18 8.25
N VAL A 51 -10.93 -1.31 8.57
CA VAL A 51 -12.00 -1.60 7.59
C VAL A 51 -12.87 -0.36 7.45
N ILE A 52 -13.02 0.14 6.22
CA ILE A 52 -13.86 1.31 5.95
C ILE A 52 -15.32 0.88 5.85
N LYS A 53 -16.20 1.59 6.56
CA LYS A 53 -17.66 1.33 6.64
C LYS A 53 -18.49 2.49 6.08
N GLU A 54 -17.86 3.40 5.36
CA GLU A 54 -18.56 4.49 4.68
C GLU A 54 -19.51 3.97 3.60
N GLU A 55 -20.60 4.71 3.41
CA GLU A 55 -21.56 4.44 2.33
C GLU A 55 -20.97 4.80 0.97
N THR A 56 -20.18 5.88 0.92
CA THR A 56 -19.43 6.30 -0.27
C THR A 56 -17.94 6.15 0.01
N LEU A 57 -17.28 5.28 -0.75
CA LEU A 57 -15.86 5.00 -0.59
C LEU A 57 -15.02 5.87 -1.54
N PRO A 58 -13.87 6.39 -1.06
CA PRO A 58 -12.90 7.01 -1.95
C PRO A 58 -12.32 5.95 -2.89
N TYR A 59 -11.83 6.39 -4.05
CA TYR A 59 -11.35 5.47 -5.08
C TYR A 59 -10.18 6.04 -5.89
N LEU A 60 -9.45 5.13 -6.52
CA LEU A 60 -8.34 5.40 -7.43
C LEU A 60 -8.78 5.17 -8.88
N THR A 61 -8.26 5.99 -9.79
CA THR A 61 -8.29 5.79 -11.25
C THR A 61 -6.93 6.15 -11.85
N GLY A 62 -6.59 5.64 -13.03
CA GLY A 62 -5.32 5.99 -13.67
C GLY A 62 -4.99 5.12 -14.88
N LYS A 63 -5.03 5.72 -16.08
CA LYS A 63 -5.02 5.04 -17.38
C LYS A 63 -3.83 4.07 -17.58
N ASN A 64 -2.65 4.37 -17.04
CA ASN A 64 -1.47 3.50 -17.12
C ASN A 64 -1.00 2.99 -15.74
N THR A 65 -1.85 3.06 -14.71
CA THR A 65 -1.52 2.63 -13.34
C THR A 65 -2.50 1.57 -12.86
N VAL A 66 -3.79 1.86 -12.92
CA VAL A 66 -4.88 0.94 -12.56
C VAL A 66 -5.83 0.66 -13.75
N GLY A 67 -5.48 1.14 -14.94
CA GLY A 67 -6.31 1.02 -16.14
C GLY A 67 -7.51 1.97 -16.13
N ASP A 68 -8.59 1.55 -16.80
CA ASP A 68 -9.83 2.33 -16.93
C ASP A 68 -10.83 2.11 -15.78
N ASP A 69 -10.50 1.21 -14.84
CA ASP A 69 -11.38 0.82 -13.73
C ASP A 69 -11.22 1.71 -12.49
N LYS A 70 -12.26 1.70 -11.64
CA LYS A 70 -12.25 2.34 -10.31
C LYS A 70 -11.91 1.33 -9.24
N PHE A 71 -10.89 1.64 -8.43
CA PHE A 71 -10.48 0.83 -7.29
C PHE A 71 -10.86 1.52 -5.98
N TYR A 72 -11.83 0.96 -5.27
CA TYR A 72 -12.39 1.56 -4.05
C TYR A 72 -11.61 1.15 -2.79
N LEU A 73 -11.37 2.11 -1.90
CA LEU A 73 -10.73 1.85 -0.61
C LEU A 73 -11.66 1.04 0.29
N LYS A 74 -11.35 -0.25 0.49
CA LYS A 74 -12.09 -1.11 1.43
C LYS A 74 -11.49 -1.15 2.83
N GLY A 75 -10.18 -0.94 2.93
CA GLY A 75 -9.44 -1.02 4.17
C GLY A 75 -7.94 -0.99 3.90
N PHE A 76 -7.16 -0.89 4.97
CA PHE A 76 -5.71 -0.95 4.95
C PHE A 76 -5.21 -1.64 6.23
N HIS A 77 -3.98 -2.10 6.24
CA HIS A 77 -3.36 -2.71 7.40
C HIS A 77 -1.87 -2.39 7.43
N PHE A 78 -1.26 -2.57 8.60
CA PHE A 78 0.14 -2.25 8.81
C PHE A 78 0.96 -3.51 9.10
N HIS A 79 2.13 -3.56 8.48
CA HIS A 79 3.23 -4.43 8.90
C HIS A 79 4.20 -3.57 9.70
N LEU A 80 4.57 -4.02 10.90
CA LEU A 80 5.41 -3.28 11.83
C LEU A 80 6.54 -4.20 12.31
N GLY A 81 7.73 -3.63 12.43
CA GLY A 81 8.84 -4.28 13.11
C GLY A 81 8.92 -3.85 14.56
N ASN A 82 9.93 -4.36 15.25
CA ASN A 82 10.20 -4.04 16.64
C ASN A 82 11.05 -2.78 16.82
N ASP A 83 11.59 -2.22 15.74
CA ASP A 83 12.35 -0.97 15.67
C ASP A 83 12.19 -0.31 14.29
N ASP A 84 12.82 0.85 14.11
CA ASP A 84 12.83 1.63 12.86
C ASP A 84 13.60 0.95 11.72
N THR A 85 14.53 0.07 12.03
CA THR A 85 15.31 -0.65 11.01
C THR A 85 14.58 -1.84 10.39
N ARG A 86 13.39 -2.21 10.89
CA ARG A 86 12.68 -3.43 10.47
C ARG A 86 11.17 -3.17 10.39
N GLY A 87 10.47 -3.89 9.51
CA GLY A 87 9.01 -3.90 9.50
C GLY A 87 8.35 -3.71 8.14
N SER A 88 9.07 -3.10 7.19
CA SER A 88 8.66 -3.10 5.80
C SER A 88 8.73 -4.51 5.21
N GLU A 89 7.74 -4.86 4.37
CA GLU A 89 7.81 -6.09 3.60
C GLU A 89 8.64 -5.89 2.32
N HIS A 90 8.40 -4.80 1.59
CA HIS A 90 9.22 -4.39 0.44
C HIS A 90 10.41 -3.54 0.91
N THR A 91 11.54 -3.64 0.22
CA THR A 91 12.74 -2.83 0.49
C THR A 91 13.20 -2.14 -0.79
N ILE A 92 13.88 -1.00 -0.67
CA ILE A 92 14.54 -0.31 -1.78
C ILE A 92 16.03 -0.50 -1.60
N GLU A 93 16.71 -1.10 -2.59
CA GLU A 93 18.13 -1.48 -2.49
C GLU A 93 18.45 -2.37 -1.26
N GLY A 94 17.46 -3.12 -0.78
CA GLY A 94 17.59 -3.94 0.42
C GLY A 94 17.48 -3.16 1.73
N VAL A 95 17.26 -1.85 1.70
CA VAL A 95 17.02 -1.01 2.87
C VAL A 95 15.57 -1.13 3.30
N THR A 96 15.38 -1.48 4.57
CA THR A 96 14.10 -1.74 5.22
C THR A 96 13.48 -0.52 5.90
N ASP A 97 14.21 0.60 5.96
CA ASP A 97 13.79 1.79 6.69
C ASP A 97 12.54 2.44 6.04
N PRO A 98 11.41 2.54 6.78
CA PRO A 98 10.22 3.21 6.29
C PRO A 98 10.37 4.76 6.23
N PHE A 99 11.36 5.33 6.92
CA PHE A 99 11.59 6.79 7.02
C PHE A 99 13.09 7.10 7.14
N PRO A 100 13.85 7.15 6.03
CA PRO A 100 15.26 7.51 6.09
C PRO A 100 15.41 8.87 6.77
N THR A 101 16.08 8.90 7.92
CA THR A 101 16.44 10.14 8.60
C THR A 101 17.44 10.89 7.72
N GLU A 102 17.11 12.13 7.33
CA GLU A 102 18.05 13.08 6.70
C GLU A 102 19.27 13.38 7.59
#